data_AF-A0A2P5CCM9-F1
#
_entry.id   AF-A0A2P5CCM9-F1
#
_cell.length_a   1.000
_cell.length_b   1.000
_cell.length_c   1.000
_cell.angle_alpha   90.00
_cell.angle_beta   90.00
_cell.angle_gamma   90.00
#
_symmetry.space_group_name_H-M   'P 1'
#
loop_
_entity.id
_entity.type
_entity.pdbx_description
1 polymer ?
#
loop_
_entity_poly.entity_id
_entity_poly.type
_entity_poly.pdbx_seq_one_letter_code
_entity_poly.pdbx_strand_id
1 'polypeptide(L)'
;METLNVEILSIDLVKPSSPTPAHLRDYKLCLLDQFIPEFHGKIIFFYTIQNDNNYYCRILKKSLSETLTDFYPIAGRFKDTSTIDCNDKGACLVEAKINSNISDFLNTVSESRYYSHEKLGNWSPNWIQKP
;
A
#
# COMPACT_ATOMS: atom_id res chain seq x y z
N MET A 1 17.09 -17.18 -17.20
CA MET A 1 15.94 -16.81 -16.35
C MET A 1 15.37 -15.53 -16.92
N GLU A 2 14.15 -15.57 -17.45
CA GLU A 2 13.44 -14.34 -17.82
C GLU A 2 13.25 -13.49 -16.56
N THR A 3 13.71 -12.25 -16.62
CA THR A 3 13.55 -11.30 -15.51
C THR A 3 12.08 -10.91 -15.41
N LEU A 4 11.48 -11.09 -14.23
CA LEU A 4 10.13 -10.59 -13.94
C LEU A 4 10.12 -9.07 -14.14
N ASN A 5 9.46 -8.60 -15.20
CA ASN A 5 9.29 -7.19 -15.46
C ASN A 5 8.00 -6.69 -14.79
N VAL A 6 8.13 -5.76 -13.85
CA VAL A 6 7.02 -5.11 -13.15
C VAL A 6 6.82 -3.73 -13.75
N GLU A 7 5.66 -3.50 -14.34
CA GLU A 7 5.25 -2.21 -14.91
C GLU A 7 4.29 -1.51 -13.95
N ILE A 8 4.61 -0.30 -13.50
CA ILE A 8 3.68 0.52 -12.70
C ILE A 8 2.71 1.21 -13.66
N LEU A 9 1.41 0.96 -13.47
CA LEU A 9 0.34 1.51 -14.30
C LEU A 9 -0.21 2.82 -13.72
N SER A 10 -0.44 2.87 -12.40
CA SER A 10 -0.90 4.08 -11.72
C SER A 10 -0.43 4.15 -10.27
N ILE A 11 -0.35 5.38 -9.75
CA ILE A 11 -0.16 5.67 -8.32
C ILE A 11 -1.22 6.70 -7.95
N ASP A 12 -2.09 6.34 -7.02
CA ASP A 12 -3.22 7.17 -6.61
C ASP A 12 -3.20 7.40 -5.10
N LEU A 13 -3.57 8.61 -4.69
CA LEU A 13 -3.85 8.93 -3.29
C LEU A 13 -5.36 8.86 -3.06
N VAL A 14 -5.83 7.71 -2.59
CA VAL A 14 -7.25 7.44 -2.36
C VAL A 14 -7.69 8.15 -1.09
N LYS A 15 -8.64 9.07 -1.22
CA LYS A 15 -9.21 9.83 -0.11
C LYS A 15 -10.43 9.12 0.48
N PRO A 16 -10.80 9.42 1.74
CA PRO A 16 -12.08 9.00 2.30
C PRO A 16 -13.25 9.45 1.42
N SER A 17 -14.31 8.63 1.38
CA SER A 17 -15.51 8.93 0.59
C SER A 17 -16.32 10.09 1.17
N SER A 18 -16.23 10.28 2.49
CA SER A 18 -16.76 11.44 3.20
C SER A 18 -15.64 12.13 3.98
N PRO A 19 -15.62 13.47 4.05
CA PRO A 19 -14.54 14.20 4.69
C PRO A 19 -14.46 13.90 6.19
N THR A 20 -13.25 13.85 6.73
CA THR A 20 -13.04 13.66 8.16
C THR A 20 -13.63 14.85 8.95
N PRO A 21 -14.56 14.62 9.90
CA PRO A 21 -15.13 15.69 10.72
C PRO A 21 -14.06 16.48 11.49
N ALA A 22 -14.25 17.79 11.64
CA ALA A 22 -13.25 18.67 12.25
C ALA A 22 -12.82 18.25 13.68
N HIS A 23 -13.73 17.68 14.47
CA HIS A 23 -13.43 17.22 15.83
C HIS A 23 -12.62 15.90 15.87
N LEU A 24 -12.51 15.19 14.75
CA LEU A 24 -11.71 13.97 14.59
C LEU A 24 -10.37 14.23 13.89
N ARG A 25 -10.03 15.50 13.65
CA ARG A 25 -8.88 15.89 12.83
C ARG A 25 -7.54 15.48 13.44
N ASP A 26 -7.38 15.60 14.75
CA ASP A 26 -6.15 15.24 15.45
C ASP A 26 -6.34 13.86 16.12
N TYR A 27 -5.77 12.82 15.54
CA TYR A 27 -5.76 11.48 16.13
C TYR A 27 -4.51 11.30 16.99
N LYS A 28 -4.70 11.14 18.30
CA LYS A 28 -3.62 11.00 19.27
C LYS A 28 -3.21 9.54 19.43
N LEU A 29 -1.93 9.27 19.25
CA LEU A 29 -1.34 7.96 19.50
C LEU A 29 -1.29 7.66 20.98
N CYS A 30 -1.59 6.42 21.35
CA CYS A 30 -1.47 6.00 22.74
C CYS A 30 0.00 5.81 23.12
N LEU A 31 0.26 5.63 24.41
CA LEU A 31 1.64 5.44 24.89
C LEU A 31 2.31 4.21 24.25
N LEU A 32 1.56 3.11 24.03
CA LEU A 32 2.09 1.90 23.39
C LEU A 32 2.51 2.17 21.94
N ASP A 33 1.73 2.94 21.20
CA ASP A 33 2.03 3.30 19.80
C ASP A 33 3.33 4.11 19.68
N GLN A 34 3.66 4.92 20.70
CA GLN A 34 4.89 5.74 20.72
C GLN A 34 6.15 4.95 21.09
N PHE A 35 6.00 3.81 21.78
CA PHE A 35 7.13 2.95 22.13
C PHE A 35 7.57 2.04 20.97
N ILE A 36 6.67 1.76 20.03
CA ILE A 36 6.98 0.94 18.86
C ILE A 36 7.68 1.82 17.82
N PRO A 37 8.88 1.45 17.35
CA PRO A 37 9.54 2.15 16.25
C PRO A 37 8.63 2.21 15.02
N GLU A 38 8.74 3.28 14.24
CA GLU A 38 7.98 3.41 12.99
C GLU A 38 8.24 2.19 12.09
N PHE A 39 7.19 1.38 11.91
CA PHE A 39 7.27 0.11 11.19
C PHE A 39 6.11 -0.03 10.21
N HIS A 40 6.44 -0.25 8.94
CA HIS A 40 5.46 -0.60 7.93
C HIS A 40 5.34 -2.12 7.81
N GLY A 41 4.28 -2.67 8.41
CA GLY A 41 3.93 -4.08 8.26
C GLY A 41 3.73 -4.45 6.79
N LYS A 42 4.40 -5.51 6.33
CA LYS A 42 4.26 -6.05 4.98
C LYS A 42 3.39 -7.29 5.03
N ILE A 43 2.20 -7.20 4.46
CA ILE A 43 1.28 -8.34 4.28
C ILE A 43 1.01 -8.47 2.78
N ILE A 44 1.10 -9.70 2.27
CA ILE A 44 0.91 -10.01 0.85
C ILE A 44 -0.21 -11.05 0.74
N PHE A 45 -1.18 -10.78 -0.13
CA PHE A 45 -2.28 -11.69 -0.45
C PHE A 45 -2.24 -12.06 -1.94
N PHE A 46 -2.49 -13.33 -2.24
CA PHE A 46 -2.55 -13.85 -3.60
C PHE A 46 -3.97 -14.34 -3.91
N TYR A 47 -4.51 -13.92 -5.05
CA TYR A 47 -5.86 -14.27 -5.49
C TYR A 47 -5.80 -14.82 -6.91
N THR A 48 -6.54 -15.91 -7.17
CA THR A 48 -6.76 -16.41 -8.53
C THR A 48 -7.96 -15.70 -9.14
N ILE A 49 -7.81 -15.17 -10.35
CA ILE A 49 -8.86 -14.41 -11.02
C ILE A 49 -9.59 -15.35 -11.99
N GLN A 50 -10.93 -15.31 -11.98
CA GLN A 50 -11.78 -16.13 -12.86
C GLN A 50 -12.33 -15.37 -14.08
N ASN A 51 -12.30 -14.02 -14.10
CA ASN A 51 -12.83 -13.20 -15.20
C ASN A 51 -12.11 -11.84 -15.36
N ASP A 52 -12.33 -11.19 -16.51
CA ASP A 52 -11.45 -10.17 -17.08
C ASP A 52 -11.30 -8.84 -16.29
N ASN A 53 -10.12 -8.23 -16.47
CA ASN A 53 -9.25 -7.73 -15.41
C ASN A 53 -9.38 -6.24 -15.01
N ASN A 54 -10.13 -5.39 -15.72
CA ASN A 54 -10.09 -3.93 -15.46
C ASN A 54 -11.10 -3.43 -14.41
N TYR A 55 -12.03 -4.27 -13.94
CA TYR A 55 -13.04 -3.83 -12.99
C TYR A 55 -12.52 -3.85 -11.53
N TYR A 56 -11.62 -4.76 -11.20
CA TYR A 56 -11.18 -4.97 -9.81
C TYR A 56 -10.46 -3.77 -9.22
N CYS A 57 -9.54 -3.14 -9.95
CA CYS A 57 -8.85 -1.96 -9.44
C CYS A 57 -9.84 -0.82 -9.12
N ARG A 58 -10.86 -0.63 -9.96
CA ARG A 58 -11.94 0.34 -9.71
C ARG A 58 -12.76 -0.01 -8.47
N ILE A 59 -13.13 -1.28 -8.28
CA ILE A 59 -13.83 -1.73 -7.06
C ILE A 59 -12.97 -1.46 -5.84
N LEU A 60 -11.70 -1.88 -5.86
CA LEU A 60 -10.77 -1.75 -4.74
C LEU A 60 -10.52 -0.29 -4.37
N LYS A 61 -10.35 0.59 -5.36
CA LYS A 61 -10.25 2.05 -5.15
C LYS A 61 -11.49 2.59 -4.45
N LYS A 62 -12.68 2.19 -4.92
CA LYS A 62 -13.95 2.62 -4.34
C LYS A 62 -14.13 2.11 -2.91
N SER A 63 -13.96 0.80 -2.69
CA SER A 63 -14.12 0.20 -1.36
C SER A 63 -13.09 0.74 -0.37
N LEU A 64 -11.86 1.01 -0.81
CA LEU A 64 -10.85 1.67 0.02
C LEU A 64 -11.31 3.08 0.40
N SER A 65 -11.81 3.88 -0.53
CA SER A 65 -12.34 5.22 -0.24
C SER A 65 -13.48 5.18 0.77
N GLU A 66 -14.42 4.25 0.63
CA GLU A 66 -15.52 4.05 1.58
C GLU A 66 -14.98 3.66 2.97
N THR A 67 -14.08 2.66 3.02
CA THR A 67 -13.46 2.18 4.28
C THR A 67 -12.65 3.26 4.99
N LEU A 68 -11.93 4.11 4.25
CA LEU A 68 -11.16 5.23 4.82
C LEU A 68 -12.04 6.28 5.50
N THR A 69 -13.36 6.26 5.31
CA THR A 69 -14.28 7.11 6.07
C THR A 69 -14.30 6.70 7.55
N ASP A 70 -14.33 5.40 7.82
CA ASP A 70 -14.31 4.85 9.19
C ASP A 70 -12.89 4.74 9.73
N PHE A 71 -11.92 4.47 8.84
CA PHE A 71 -10.49 4.35 9.15
C PHE A 71 -9.70 5.60 8.73
N TYR A 72 -10.28 6.77 9.00
CA TYR A 72 -9.76 8.08 8.58
C TYR A 72 -8.30 8.37 8.96
N PRO A 73 -7.71 7.88 10.08
CA PRO A 73 -6.31 8.16 10.38
C PRO A 73 -5.34 7.63 9.31
N ILE A 74 -5.71 6.56 8.59
CA ILE A 74 -4.88 5.96 7.52
C ILE A 74 -4.70 6.93 6.34
N ALA A 75 -5.66 7.83 6.10
CA ALA A 75 -5.58 8.85 5.06
C ALA A 75 -4.85 10.13 5.51
N GLY A 76 -4.41 10.20 6.76
CA GLY A 76 -3.73 11.35 7.37
C GLY A 76 -2.21 11.35 7.17
N ARG A 77 -1.53 12.28 7.85
CA ARG A 77 -0.07 12.35 7.95
C ARG A 77 0.34 12.64 9.38
N PHE A 78 1.53 12.18 9.78
CA PHE A 78 2.10 12.59 11.06
C PHE A 78 2.27 14.10 11.11
N LYS A 79 1.71 14.71 12.15
CA LYS A 79 1.85 16.14 12.49
C LYS A 79 3.08 16.35 13.37
N ASP A 80 3.30 15.39 14.27
CA ASP A 80 4.41 15.29 15.21
C ASP A 80 4.64 13.80 15.55
N THR A 81 5.49 13.49 16.54
CA THR A 81 5.84 12.12 16.93
C THR A 81 4.70 11.33 17.59
N SER A 82 3.58 11.97 17.91
CA SER A 82 2.49 11.41 18.71
C SER A 82 1.09 11.66 18.16
N THR A 83 0.98 12.42 17.06
CA THR A 83 -0.30 12.86 16.50
C THR A 83 -0.33 12.69 14.99
N ILE A 84 -1.42 12.12 14.50
CA ILE A 84 -1.76 12.07 13.07
C ILE A 84 -2.75 13.20 12.78
N ASP A 85 -2.37 14.10 11.88
CA ASP A 85 -3.27 15.05 11.22
C ASP A 85 -4.07 14.30 10.16
N CYS A 86 -5.34 14.01 10.47
CA CYS A 86 -6.30 13.31 9.61
C CYS A 86 -6.77 14.24 8.49
N ASN A 87 -5.84 14.54 7.57
CA ASN A 87 -5.96 15.58 6.57
C ASN A 87 -6.51 15.19 5.21
N ASP A 88 -7.04 13.97 5.12
CA ASP A 88 -7.61 13.41 3.90
C ASP A 88 -6.65 13.58 2.69
N LYS A 89 -5.33 13.60 2.94
CA LYS A 89 -4.31 13.56 1.87
C LYS A 89 -4.33 12.23 1.14
N GLY A 90 -4.92 11.20 1.75
CA GLY A 90 -5.23 9.93 1.13
C GLY A 90 -4.16 8.86 1.37
N ALA A 91 -4.58 7.61 1.18
CA ALA A 91 -3.76 6.42 1.24
C ALA A 91 -3.17 6.11 -0.16
N CYS A 92 -1.90 5.70 -0.20
CA CYS A 92 -1.24 5.36 -1.47
C CYS A 92 -1.72 4.00 -1.98
N LEU A 93 -2.26 3.98 -3.20
CA LEU A 93 -2.59 2.77 -3.94
C LEU A 93 -1.76 2.74 -5.23
N VAL A 94 -1.02 1.66 -5.42
CA VAL A 94 -0.20 1.43 -6.62
C VAL A 94 -0.80 0.28 -7.41
N GLU A 95 -1.12 0.54 -8.68
CA GLU A 95 -1.51 -0.48 -9.63
C GLU A 95 -0.30 -0.85 -10.49
N ALA A 96 0.00 -2.15 -10.58
CA ALA A 96 1.12 -2.65 -11.34
C ALA A 96 0.74 -3.93 -12.08
N LYS A 97 1.43 -4.18 -13.20
CA LYS A 97 1.25 -5.34 -14.05
C LYS A 97 2.57 -6.09 -14.16
N ILE A 98 2.48 -7.42 -14.19
CA ILE A 98 3.61 -8.32 -14.47
C ILE A 98 3.25 -9.11 -15.72
N ASN A 99 4.22 -9.31 -16.61
CA ASN A 99 4.04 -10.15 -17.78
C ASN A 99 4.28 -11.64 -17.44
N SER A 100 3.54 -12.17 -16.46
CA SER A 100 3.62 -13.56 -16.01
C SER A 100 2.30 -13.98 -15.35
N ASN A 101 1.99 -15.27 -15.35
CA ASN A 101 0.86 -15.78 -14.59
C ASN A 101 1.25 -15.95 -13.10
N ILE A 102 0.24 -16.02 -12.23
CA ILE A 102 0.48 -16.08 -10.78
C ILE A 102 1.22 -17.35 -10.35
N SER A 103 1.03 -18.48 -11.04
CA SER A 103 1.68 -19.75 -10.74
C SER A 103 3.19 -19.69 -11.00
N ASP A 104 3.59 -19.18 -12.16
CA ASP A 104 4.99 -19.03 -12.55
C ASP A 104 5.71 -18.01 -11.66
N PHE A 105 5.03 -16.92 -11.30
CA PHE A 105 5.54 -15.96 -10.32
C PHE A 105 5.80 -16.62 -8.96
N LEU A 106 4.82 -17.38 -8.44
CA LEU A 106 4.95 -18.04 -7.15
C LEU A 106 6.03 -19.13 -7.15
N ASN A 107 6.18 -19.87 -8.24
CA ASN A 107 7.27 -20.83 -8.42
C ASN A 107 8.63 -20.12 -8.40
N THR A 108 8.78 -19.03 -9.15
CA THR A 108 10.02 -18.22 -9.17
C THR A 108 10.39 -17.71 -7.79
N VAL A 109 9.42 -17.18 -7.02
CA VAL A 109 9.65 -16.69 -5.65
C VAL A 109 9.91 -17.83 -4.66
N SER A 110 9.37 -19.03 -4.91
CA SER A 110 9.66 -20.21 -4.10
C SER A 110 11.07 -20.73 -4.33
N GLU A 111 11.54 -20.72 -5.58
CA GLU A 111 12.90 -21.11 -5.96
C GLU A 111 13.93 -20.07 -5.50
N SER A 112 13.60 -18.78 -5.51
CA SER A 112 14.47 -17.73 -5.02
C SER A 112 14.69 -17.76 -3.50
N ARG A 113 13.88 -18.50 -2.73
CA ARG A 113 14.14 -18.74 -1.29
C ARG A 113 15.27 -19.74 -1.04
N TYR A 114 15.72 -20.47 -2.07
CA TYR A 114 16.86 -21.39 -2.00
C TYR A 114 18.20 -20.75 -2.41
N TYR A 115 18.17 -19.53 -2.95
CA TYR A 115 19.36 -18.75 -3.30
C TYR A 115 19.39 -17.46 -2.49
N SER A 116 20.55 -17.16 -1.88
CA SER A 116 20.82 -15.95 -1.11
C SER A 116 20.27 -14.69 -1.80
N HIS A 117 19.71 -13.78 -1.00
CA HIS A 117 19.05 -12.51 -1.35
C HIS A 117 19.93 -11.47 -2.12
N GLU A 118 20.84 -11.88 -3.01
CA GLU A 118 21.76 -10.97 -3.70
C GLU A 118 21.24 -10.46 -5.06
N LYS A 119 20.06 -10.89 -5.52
CA LYS A 119 19.60 -10.55 -6.89
C LYS A 119 18.19 -9.99 -7.05
N LEU A 120 17.58 -9.49 -5.97
CA LEU A 120 16.52 -8.50 -6.14
C LEU A 120 17.21 -7.13 -6.05
N GLY A 121 17.56 -6.58 -7.21
CA GLY A 121 18.31 -5.32 -7.32
C GLY A 121 17.74 -4.23 -6.41
N ASN A 122 18.62 -3.37 -5.91
CA ASN A 122 18.32 -2.31 -4.95
C ASN A 122 17.00 -1.59 -5.29
N TRP A 123 15.92 -1.97 -4.60
CA TRP A 123 14.63 -1.32 -4.73
C TRP A 123 14.66 -0.08 -3.83
N SER A 124 15.08 1.05 -4.41
CA SER A 124 14.99 2.36 -3.78
C SER A 124 13.74 3.06 -4.31
N PRO A 125 12.63 3.09 -3.55
CA PRO A 125 11.47 3.87 -3.92
C PRO A 125 11.81 5.36 -3.82
N ASN A 126 12.25 5.96 -4.93
CA ASN A 126 12.54 7.39 -5.07
C ASN A 126 11.31 8.30 -4.81
N TRP A 127 10.15 7.73 -4.48
CA TRP A 127 8.91 8.43 -4.13
C TRP A 127 8.67 8.59 -2.62
N ILE A 128 9.48 7.96 -1.75
CA ILE A 128 9.39 8.14 -0.29
C ILE A 128 10.05 9.46 0.18
N GLN A 129 10.76 10.15 -0.71
CA GLN A 129 11.35 11.45 -0.39
C GLN A 129 10.96 12.49 -1.42
N LYS A 130 10.01 13.34 -1.05
CA LYS A 130 10.11 14.80 -1.18
C LYS A 130 9.02 15.46 -0.30
N PRO A 131 9.35 16.61 0.32
CA PRO A 131 8.78 17.10 1.58
C PRO A 131 7.28 17.43 1.52
#